data_AF-A0A257M8Y1-F1
#
_entry.id   AF-A0A257M8Y1-F1
#
_cell.length_a   1.000
_cell.length_b   1.000
_cell.length_c   1.000
_cell.angle_alpha   90.00
_cell.angle_beta   90.00
_cell.angle_gamma   90.00
#
_symmetry.space_group_name_H-M   'P 1'
#
loop_
_entity.id
_entity.type
_entity.pdbx_description
1 polymer ?
#
loop_
_entity_poly.entity_id
_entity_poly.type
_entity_poly.pdbx_seq_one_letter_code
_entity_poly.pdbx_strand_id
1 'polypeptide(L)'
;MISQGSSEANISMVIEERQVEKAEDALRTEFPRDLVKEISHDHDVCAVAVVGAGMAGTPGVAARVFKAMGISFVVASKDAERAVRELHREFGLGGEA
;
A
#
# COMPACT_ATOMS: atom_id res chain seq x y z
N MET A 1 -7.33 0.13 -1.43
CA MET A 1 -6.75 -0.77 -0.38
C MET A 1 -7.17 -0.22 0.98
N ILE A 2 -7.45 -1.08 1.97
CA ILE A 2 -7.73 -0.66 3.35
C ILE A 2 -6.90 -1.54 4.29
N SER A 3 -6.22 -0.91 5.26
CA SER A 3 -5.46 -1.58 6.31
C SER A 3 -5.82 -0.96 7.66
N GLN A 4 -5.93 -1.79 8.70
CA GLN A 4 -6.28 -1.36 10.04
C GLN A 4 -5.37 -2.03 11.07
N GLY A 5 -4.75 -1.24 11.93
CA GLY A 5 -3.90 -1.72 13.02
C GLY A 5 -4.65 -1.74 14.35
N SER A 6 -4.73 -2.90 15.00
CA SER A 6 -5.55 -3.10 16.21
C SER A 6 -5.12 -2.29 17.42
N SER A 7 -3.85 -1.87 17.51
CA SER A 7 -3.28 -1.23 18.72
C SER A 7 -3.71 0.23 18.91
N GLU A 8 -4.00 0.96 17.84
CA GLU A 8 -4.25 2.42 17.89
C GLU A 8 -5.55 2.82 17.17
N ALA A 9 -6.36 1.85 16.72
CA ALA A 9 -7.56 2.06 15.92
C ALA A 9 -7.35 2.91 14.65
N ASN A 10 -6.11 2.94 14.12
CA ASN A 10 -5.80 3.64 12.88
C ASN A 10 -6.29 2.85 11.66
N ILE A 11 -6.92 3.56 10.73
CA ILE A 11 -7.33 3.04 9.42
C ILE A 11 -6.54 3.81 8.36
N SER A 12 -5.84 3.09 7.49
CA SER A 12 -5.17 3.64 6.33
C SER A 12 -5.84 3.12 5.07
N MET A 13 -6.08 4.00 4.11
CA MET A 13 -6.67 3.63 2.83
C MET A 13 -5.95 4.29 1.67
N VAL A 14 -5.86 3.56 0.56
CA VAL A 14 -5.37 4.08 -0.72
C VAL A 14 -6.57 4.28 -1.62
N ILE A 15 -6.75 5.53 -2.06
CA ILE A 15 -7.80 6.00 -2.97
C ILE A 15 -7.16 6.72 -4.16
N GLU A 16 -7.94 7.01 -5.20
CA GLU A 16 -7.47 7.82 -6.31
C GLU A 16 -7.21 9.26 -5.86
N GLU A 17 -6.11 9.87 -6.34
CA GLU A 17 -5.69 11.22 -5.93
C GLU A 17 -6.78 12.27 -6.12
N ARG A 18 -7.53 12.21 -7.23
CA ARG A 18 -8.67 13.10 -7.52
C ARG A 18 -9.82 13.03 -6.51
N GLN A 19 -9.83 12.03 -5.62
CA GLN A 19 -10.87 11.82 -4.63
C GLN A 19 -10.45 12.26 -3.23
N VAL A 20 -9.18 12.66 -3.00
CA VAL A 20 -8.64 12.95 -1.66
C VAL A 20 -9.42 14.03 -0.94
N GLU A 21 -9.61 15.20 -1.57
CA GLU A 21 -10.35 16.31 -0.96
C GLU A 21 -11.79 15.92 -0.60
N LYS A 22 -12.50 15.28 -1.54
CA LYS A 22 -13.88 14.82 -1.32
C LYS A 22 -13.97 13.77 -0.20
N ALA A 23 -13.00 12.86 -0.12
CA ALA A 23 -12.95 11.85 0.91
C ALA A 23 -12.69 12.49 2.28
N GLU A 24 -11.76 13.44 2.37
CA GLU A 24 -11.47 14.17 3.60
C GLU A 24 -12.69 14.96 4.10
N ASP A 25 -13.38 15.69 3.21
CA ASP A 25 -14.61 16.41 3.55
C ASP A 25 -15.70 15.48 4.07
N ALA A 26 -15.89 14.32 3.41
CA ALA A 26 -16.86 13.32 3.85
C ALA A 26 -16.52 12.74 5.23
N LEU A 27 -15.25 12.41 5.47
CA LEU A 27 -14.79 11.89 6.76
C LEU A 27 -14.93 12.93 7.87
N ARG A 28 -14.59 14.20 7.61
CA ARG A 28 -14.74 15.29 8.58
C ARG A 28 -16.20 15.63 8.88
N THR A 29 -17.09 15.43 7.90
CA THR A 29 -18.54 15.64 8.08
C THR A 29 -19.16 14.52 8.91
N GLU A 30 -18.78 13.26 8.65
CA GLU A 30 -19.38 12.09 9.29
C GLU A 30 -18.83 11.84 10.70
N PHE A 31 -17.53 12.06 10.91
CA PHE A 31 -16.87 11.73 12.17
C PHE A 31 -16.58 12.98 13.02
N PRO A 32 -17.16 13.06 14.23
CA PRO A 32 -16.89 14.17 15.14
C PRO A 32 -15.45 14.12 15.69
N ARG A 33 -14.92 15.27 16.08
CA ARG A 33 -13.49 15.46 16.46
C ARG A 33 -13.05 14.66 17.70
N ASP A 34 -13.99 14.20 18.50
CA ASP A 34 -13.78 13.37 19.69
C ASP A 34 -13.62 11.87 19.35
N LEU A 35 -14.09 11.44 18.18
CA LEU A 35 -13.95 10.06 17.71
C LEU A 35 -12.67 9.86 16.88
N VAL A 36 -12.34 10.82 16.01
CA VAL A 36 -11.16 10.76 15.14
C VAL A 36 -10.20 11.88 15.50
N LYS A 37 -9.03 11.50 16.05
CA LYS A 37 -8.00 12.44 16.48
C LYS A 37 -7.44 13.26 15.31
N GLU A 38 -7.21 12.61 14.18
CA GLU A 38 -6.57 13.21 13.01
C GLU A 38 -7.01 12.49 11.73
N ILE A 39 -7.15 13.26 10.65
CA ILE A 39 -7.28 12.77 9.28
C ILE A 39 -6.14 13.42 8.51
N SER A 40 -5.29 12.61 7.90
CA SER A 40 -4.15 13.03 7.10
C SER A 40 -4.06 12.19 5.82
N HIS A 41 -3.42 12.74 4.80
CA HIS A 41 -3.22 12.10 3.51
C HIS A 41 -1.79 12.37 3.01
N ASP A 42 -1.31 11.50 2.13
CA ASP A 42 -0.03 11.63 1.43
C ASP A 42 -0.29 11.45 -0.08
N HIS A 43 0.07 12.46 -0.87
CA HIS A 43 -0.08 12.44 -2.33
C HIS A 43 1.07 11.70 -3.03
N ASP A 44 2.24 11.63 -2.39
CA ASP A 44 3.47 11.16 -3.00
C ASP A 44 3.69 9.66 -2.77
N VAL A 45 2.62 8.88 -2.92
CA VAL A 45 2.64 7.42 -2.72
C VAL A 45 2.13 6.64 -3.93
N CYS A 46 2.64 5.41 -4.07
CA CYS A 46 2.20 4.45 -5.07
C CYS A 46 1.99 3.07 -4.42
N ALA A 47 0.96 2.36 -4.89
CA ALA A 47 0.70 0.98 -4.48
C ALA A 47 1.38 0.00 -5.46
N VAL A 48 2.22 -0.88 -4.93
CA VAL A 48 2.88 -1.95 -5.69
C VAL A 48 2.26 -3.27 -5.29
N ALA A 49 1.90 -4.10 -6.27
CA ALA A 49 1.31 -5.41 -6.04
C ALA A 49 2.12 -6.50 -6.76
N VAL A 50 2.23 -7.65 -6.11
CA VAL A 50 2.71 -8.90 -6.72
C VAL A 50 1.48 -9.78 -6.90
N VAL A 51 1.31 -10.37 -8.07
CA VAL A 51 0.17 -11.23 -8.41
C VAL A 51 0.67 -12.51 -9.07
N GLY A 52 0.12 -13.66 -8.64
CA GLY A 52 0.43 -14.95 -9.24
C GLY A 52 -0.40 -16.08 -8.64
N ALA A 53 -0.79 -17.07 -9.44
CA ALA A 53 -1.63 -18.19 -9.02
C ALA A 53 -1.03 -18.99 -7.84
N GLY A 54 0.30 -19.03 -7.74
CA GLY A 54 1.02 -19.70 -6.66
C GLY A 54 1.28 -18.85 -5.42
N MET A 55 0.68 -17.66 -5.26
CA MET A 55 0.94 -16.84 -4.08
C MET A 55 0.24 -17.36 -2.82
N ALA A 56 -1.03 -17.76 -2.95
CA ALA A 56 -1.79 -18.28 -1.82
C ALA A 56 -1.37 -19.71 -1.51
N GLY A 57 -1.15 -20.00 -0.22
CA GLY A 57 -0.83 -21.35 0.25
C GLY A 57 0.59 -21.84 -0.03
N THR A 58 1.42 -21.07 -0.75
CA THR A 58 2.83 -21.43 -0.99
C THR A 58 3.73 -20.83 0.10
N PRO A 59 4.34 -21.65 0.96
CA PRO A 59 5.23 -21.16 2.01
C PRO A 59 6.41 -20.38 1.42
N GLY A 60 6.79 -19.28 2.08
CA GLY A 60 7.98 -18.49 1.72
C GLY A 60 7.76 -17.41 0.64
N VAL A 61 6.65 -17.42 -0.12
CA VAL A 61 6.39 -16.36 -1.12
C VAL A 61 6.29 -14.99 -0.46
N ALA A 62 5.49 -14.85 0.60
CA ALA A 62 5.38 -13.59 1.34
C ALA A 62 6.74 -13.12 1.90
N ALA A 63 7.55 -14.04 2.42
CA ALA A 63 8.88 -13.73 2.95
C ALA A 63 9.81 -13.17 1.87
N ARG A 64 9.77 -13.73 0.65
CA ARG A 64 10.52 -13.20 -0.50
C ARG A 64 10.08 -11.80 -0.89
N VAL A 65 8.77 -11.54 -0.91
CA VAL A 65 8.23 -10.20 -1.18
C VAL A 65 8.71 -9.19 -0.14
N PHE A 66 8.57 -9.49 1.16
CA PHE A 66 9.02 -8.59 2.22
C PHE A 66 10.55 -8.41 2.25
N LYS A 67 11.32 -9.42 1.81
CA LYS A 67 12.76 -9.29 1.63
C LYS A 67 13.13 -8.28 0.55
N ALA A 68 12.37 -8.21 -0.54
CA ALA A 68 12.61 -7.26 -1.64
C ALA A 68 12.08 -5.85 -1.34
N MET A 69 10.92 -5.75 -0.68
CA MET A 69 10.16 -4.49 -0.53
C MET A 69 10.25 -3.87 0.87
N GLY A 70 10.79 -4.57 1.87
CA GLY A 70 10.61 -4.21 3.27
C GLY A 70 9.19 -4.54 3.74
N ILE A 71 8.65 -3.81 4.72
CA ILE A 71 7.37 -4.13 5.39
C ILE A 71 6.12 -3.51 4.75
N SER A 72 6.25 -2.75 3.65
CA SER A 72 5.14 -2.00 3.05
C SER A 72 5.01 -2.24 1.54
N PHE A 73 3.77 -2.25 1.07
CA PHE A 73 3.38 -2.29 -0.35
C PHE A 73 2.96 -0.92 -0.89
N VAL A 74 2.79 0.05 0.01
CA VAL A 74 2.65 1.47 -0.33
C VAL A 74 4.04 2.08 -0.16
N VAL A 75 4.61 2.58 -1.26
CA VAL A 75 5.96 3.16 -1.31
C VAL A 75 5.86 4.61 -1.78
N ALA A 76 6.90 5.40 -1.52
CA ALA A 76 7.00 6.73 -2.10
C ALA A 76 6.97 6.66 -3.63
N SER A 77 6.24 7.55 -4.29
CA SER A 77 6.06 7.54 -5.75
C SER A 77 7.38 7.53 -6.52
N LYS A 78 8.39 8.27 -6.02
CA LYS A 78 9.74 8.31 -6.59
C LYS A 78 10.48 6.97 -6.56
N ASP A 79 10.11 6.05 -5.67
CA ASP A 79 10.74 4.75 -5.49
C ASP A 79 9.98 3.62 -6.23
N ALA A 80 8.86 3.93 -6.89
CA ALA A 80 7.99 2.93 -7.52
C ALA A 80 8.71 2.04 -8.55
N GLU A 81 9.48 2.65 -9.46
CA GLU A 81 10.24 1.87 -10.46
C GLU A 81 11.30 0.97 -9.84
N ARG A 82 11.95 1.44 -8.78
CA ARG A 82 12.96 0.67 -8.06
C ARG A 82 12.31 -0.52 -7.35
N ALA A 83 11.19 -0.29 -6.69
CA ALA A 83 10.38 -1.33 -6.04
C ALA A 83 9.99 -2.44 -7.03
N VAL A 84 9.45 -2.08 -8.19
CA VAL A 84 9.08 -3.04 -9.25
C VAL A 84 10.30 -3.81 -9.75
N ARG A 85 11.44 -3.12 -9.98
CA ARG A 85 12.69 -3.77 -10.42
C ARG A 85 13.24 -4.78 -9.41
N GLU A 86 13.20 -4.46 -8.11
CA GLU A 86 13.63 -5.40 -7.07
C GLU A 86 12.70 -6.61 -6.98
N LEU A 87 11.39 -6.42 -7.10
CA LEU A 87 10.42 -7.52 -7.18
C LEU A 87 10.65 -8.40 -8.41
N HIS A 88 10.86 -7.81 -9.59
CA HIS A 88 11.18 -8.55 -10.80
C HIS A 88 12.44 -9.40 -10.62
N ARG A 89 13.50 -8.84 -10.00
CA ARG A 89 14.74 -9.58 -9.71
C ARG A 89 14.51 -10.71 -8.71
N GLU A 90 13.81 -10.46 -7.60
CA GLU A 90 13.54 -11.47 -6.58
C GLU A 90 12.72 -12.63 -7.14
N PHE A 91 11.80 -12.38 -8.07
CA PHE A 91 10.97 -13.41 -8.71
C PHE A 91 11.52 -13.95 -10.04
N GLY A 92 12.66 -13.46 -10.54
CA GLY A 92 13.24 -13.89 -11.81
C GLY A 92 12.39 -13.52 -13.04
N LEU A 93 11.60 -12.44 -12.95
CA LEU A 93 10.73 -11.96 -14.02
C LEU A 93 11.53 -10.98 -14.90
N GLY A 94 12.13 -11.49 -15.97
CA GLY A 94 13.02 -10.67 -16.81
C GLY A 94 13.47 -11.31 -18.12
N GLY A 95 12.61 -12.14 -18.74
CA GLY A 95 12.84 -12.59 -20.12
C GLY A 95 12.57 -11.46 -21.11
N GLU A 96 13.41 -11.34 -22.15
CA GLU A 96 13.08 -10.57 -23.35
C GLU A 96 11.77 -11.12 -23.93
N ALA A 97 10.79 -10.24 -24.09
CA ALA A 97 9.66 -10.45 -25.00
C ALA A 97 9.91 -9.60 -26.24
#